data_AF-A0A7C3I2P8-F1
#
_entry.id   AF-A0A7C3I2P8-F1
#
_cell.length_a   1.000
_cell.length_b   1.000
_cell.length_c   1.000
_cell.angle_alpha   90.00
_cell.angle_beta   90.00
_cell.angle_gamma   90.00
#
_symmetry.space_group_name_H-M   'P 1'
#
loop_
_entity.id
_entity.type
_entity.pdbx_description
1 polymer ?
#
loop_
_entity_poly.entity_id
_entity_poly.type
_entity_poly.pdbx_seq_one_letter_code
_entity_poly.pdbx_strand_id
1 'polypeptide(L)'
;MLARKLKCVTCGANKVNELKSSYIFCDYCASFMGYEFSLLEDETKKAFDMEYFLSHNNTWPPETAEYMDATQKMAAAMQSKDTELFISSFIKYQDVAMKIMPGNYSPKMKNATYKAAYLKYLEALFRDKLADGYFEEMEENNKRFAAAQEKIKTEIIAGKPMMTYDENFEKYIDEVFAYCRESAQKTVQYPSINLYPEEMSNAVTDMILKQGVAPYARMLKPEDFEKLVKYLGFQTEYIEIPDVKTIPQNCAFCAAELKIAEGAKFVMCEYCGNKNQAGAKAISCVNCAATFDPDEAGSRNKCPYCGSLVQAL
;
A
#
# COMPACT_ATOMS: atom_id res chain seq x y z
N MET A 1 21.46 -6.29 5.74
CA MET A 1 20.21 -5.53 5.93
C MET A 1 19.22 -6.47 6.59
N LEU A 2 18.62 -6.08 7.72
CA LEU A 2 17.54 -6.87 8.32
C LEU A 2 16.30 -6.70 7.46
N ALA A 3 15.70 -7.79 6.98
CA ALA A 3 14.39 -7.74 6.34
C ALA A 3 13.37 -8.44 7.22
N ARG A 4 12.11 -8.02 7.07
CA ARG A 4 11.04 -8.65 7.80
C ARG A 4 11.00 -10.16 7.46
N LYS A 5 11.03 -11.05 8.46
CA LYS A 5 10.87 -12.52 8.36
C LYS A 5 9.45 -12.87 7.93
N LEU A 6 9.17 -12.57 6.69
CA LEU A 6 7.98 -13.08 6.07
C LEU A 6 8.37 -14.38 5.40
N LYS A 7 7.89 -15.49 5.94
CA LYS A 7 7.71 -16.66 5.09
C LYS A 7 6.52 -16.36 4.21
N CYS A 8 6.69 -16.47 2.90
CA CYS A 8 5.59 -16.33 1.98
C CYS A 8 4.50 -17.34 2.35
N VAL A 9 3.28 -16.87 2.59
CA VAL A 9 2.15 -17.74 2.91
C VAL A 9 1.82 -18.71 1.77
N THR A 10 2.20 -18.37 0.55
CA THR A 10 1.95 -19.16 -0.66
C THR A 10 3.00 -20.25 -0.89
N CYS A 11 4.30 -19.93 -0.76
CA CYS A 11 5.39 -20.88 -1.09
C CYS A 11 6.37 -21.19 0.05
N GLY A 12 6.20 -20.57 1.21
CA GLY A 12 7.06 -20.75 2.39
C GLY A 12 8.44 -20.10 2.30
N ALA A 13 8.81 -19.52 1.15
CA ALA A 13 10.12 -18.91 0.93
C ALA A 13 10.28 -17.58 1.68
N ASN A 14 11.53 -17.24 2.03
CA ASN A 14 11.88 -15.95 2.62
C ASN A 14 12.03 -14.86 1.53
N LYS A 15 11.92 -13.60 1.93
CA LYS A 15 12.40 -12.47 1.12
C LYS A 15 13.92 -12.52 1.01
N VAL A 16 14.47 -12.23 -0.17
CA VAL A 16 15.91 -12.30 -0.46
C VAL A 16 16.47 -11.04 -1.11
N ASN A 17 15.62 -10.24 -1.76
CA ASN A 17 16.02 -8.92 -2.26
C ASN A 17 15.72 -7.83 -1.22
N GLU A 18 16.48 -6.74 -1.28
CA GLU A 18 16.21 -5.51 -0.53
C GLU A 18 14.79 -4.99 -0.80
N LEU A 19 14.21 -4.35 0.20
CA LEU A 19 12.87 -3.77 0.15
C LEU A 19 12.97 -2.34 -0.43
N LYS A 20 12.12 -1.98 -1.41
CA LYS A 20 12.04 -0.61 -1.94
C LYS A 20 10.72 0.08 -1.65
N SER A 21 9.77 -0.63 -1.04
CA SER A 21 8.49 -0.08 -0.61
C SER A 21 8.06 -0.71 0.71
N SER A 22 7.11 -0.08 1.38
CA SER A 22 6.47 -0.64 2.56
C SER A 22 5.69 -1.92 2.26
N TYR A 23 5.39 -2.25 1.00
CA TYR A 23 4.74 -3.51 0.63
C TYR A 23 5.79 -4.55 0.26
N ILE A 24 5.78 -5.66 0.98
CA ILE A 24 6.74 -6.74 0.78
C ILE A 24 6.09 -7.80 -0.11
N PHE A 25 6.73 -8.10 -1.24
CA PHE A 25 6.34 -9.17 -2.15
C PHE A 25 7.39 -10.28 -2.17
N CYS A 26 6.93 -11.52 -2.36
CA CYS A 26 7.80 -12.68 -2.40
C CYS A 26 8.65 -12.69 -3.67
N ASP A 27 9.97 -12.82 -3.51
CA ASP A 27 10.92 -12.89 -4.63
C ASP A 27 10.83 -14.20 -5.44
N TYR A 28 10.03 -15.18 -4.99
CA TYR A 28 9.86 -16.48 -5.64
C TYR A 28 8.52 -16.64 -6.37
N CYS A 29 7.45 -16.01 -5.87
CA CYS A 29 6.11 -16.17 -6.44
C CYS A 29 5.33 -14.86 -6.59
N ALA A 30 5.93 -13.71 -6.24
CA ALA A 30 5.33 -12.39 -6.26
C ALA A 30 4.02 -12.26 -5.45
N SER A 31 3.77 -13.15 -4.49
CA SER A 31 2.65 -13.00 -3.55
C SER A 31 2.97 -11.90 -2.54
N PHE A 32 1.96 -11.13 -2.14
CA PHE A 32 2.09 -10.18 -1.04
C PHE A 32 2.43 -10.96 0.24
N MET A 33 3.37 -10.43 1.01
CA MET A 33 3.89 -11.06 2.21
C MET A 33 3.53 -10.24 3.45
N GLY A 34 3.55 -8.92 3.37
CA GLY A 34 3.30 -8.07 4.54
C GLY A 34 3.87 -6.66 4.36
N TYR A 35 4.07 -5.97 5.48
CA TYR A 35 4.48 -4.56 5.50
C TYR A 35 5.87 -4.34 6.11
N GLU A 36 6.65 -3.42 5.56
CA GLU A 36 7.78 -2.79 6.23
C GLU A 36 7.38 -1.40 6.70
N PHE A 37 7.07 -1.27 7.99
CA PHE A 37 6.53 -0.04 8.54
C PHE A 37 7.59 1.06 8.64
N SER A 38 8.88 0.73 8.76
CA SER A 38 9.96 1.73 8.75
C SER A 38 10.01 2.49 7.42
N LEU A 39 9.88 1.78 6.29
CA LEU A 39 9.81 2.40 4.96
C LEU A 39 8.56 3.27 4.78
N LEU A 40 7.46 2.94 5.45
CA LEU A 40 6.24 3.74 5.43
C LEU A 40 6.43 5.09 6.15
N GLU A 41 7.13 5.06 7.28
CA GLU A 41 7.47 6.25 8.06
C GLU A 41 8.42 7.16 7.26
N ASP A 42 9.45 6.61 6.65
CA ASP A 42 10.42 7.35 5.86
C ASP A 42 9.78 8.05 4.65
N GLU A 43 8.91 7.36 3.92
CA GLU A 43 8.22 7.94 2.76
C GLU A 43 7.25 9.05 3.16
N THR A 44 6.56 8.85 4.28
CA THR A 44 5.72 9.89 4.87
C THR A 44 6.50 11.15 5.18
N LYS A 45 7.65 11.03 5.85
CA LYS A 45 8.46 12.17 6.27
C LYS A 45 8.88 13.03 5.07
N LYS A 46 9.19 12.39 3.94
CA LYS A 46 9.51 13.08 2.68
C LYS A 46 8.32 13.83 2.09
N ALA A 47 7.13 13.23 2.11
CA ALA A 47 5.93 13.86 1.53
C ALA A 47 5.43 15.07 2.33
N PHE A 48 5.63 15.06 3.65
CA PHE A 48 5.23 16.13 4.57
C PHE A 48 6.45 16.82 5.17
N ASP A 49 7.28 17.36 4.27
CA ASP A 49 8.51 18.06 4.60
C ASP A 49 8.21 19.40 5.29
N MET A 50 8.48 19.45 6.60
CA MET A 50 8.31 20.68 7.38
C MET A 50 9.36 21.74 7.08
N GLU A 51 10.57 21.33 6.66
CA GLU A 51 11.60 22.28 6.29
C GLU A 51 11.15 23.02 5.03
N TYR A 52 10.61 22.30 4.04
CA TYR A 52 9.95 22.92 2.89
C TYR A 52 8.81 23.84 3.34
N PHE A 53 7.89 23.34 4.16
CA PHE A 53 6.73 24.13 4.62
C PHE A 53 7.13 25.45 5.29
N LEU A 54 8.11 25.41 6.20
CA LEU A 54 8.57 26.58 6.94
C LEU A 54 9.37 27.54 6.05
N SER A 55 10.18 27.02 5.12
CA SER A 55 10.96 27.85 4.17
C SER A 55 10.10 28.47 3.06
N HIS A 56 8.87 28.00 2.86
CA HIS A 56 7.95 28.47 1.82
C HIS A 56 6.68 29.12 2.42
N ASN A 57 6.85 29.96 3.45
CA ASN A 57 5.76 30.76 4.05
C ASN A 57 4.56 29.91 4.49
N ASN A 58 4.79 28.77 5.16
CA ASN A 58 3.74 27.86 5.61
C ASN A 58 2.89 27.31 4.45
N THR A 59 3.53 27.05 3.30
CA THR A 59 2.88 26.46 2.12
C THR A 59 3.50 25.10 1.82
N TRP A 60 2.65 24.09 1.64
CA TRP A 60 3.08 22.76 1.23
C TRP A 60 3.55 22.74 -0.24
N PRO A 61 4.40 21.78 -0.64
CA PRO A 61 4.64 21.50 -2.05
C PRO A 61 3.30 21.34 -2.80
N PRO A 62 3.17 21.73 -4.08
CA PRO A 62 1.88 21.75 -4.78
C PRO A 62 1.09 20.43 -4.70
N GLU A 63 1.78 19.29 -4.83
CA GLU A 63 1.14 17.97 -4.76
C GLU A 63 0.69 17.60 -3.34
N THR A 64 1.47 17.99 -2.32
CA THR A 64 1.08 17.85 -0.91
C THR A 64 -0.08 18.80 -0.57
N ALA A 65 -0.12 20.02 -1.12
CA ALA A 65 -1.24 20.93 -0.96
C ALA A 65 -2.53 20.37 -1.59
N GLU A 66 -2.44 19.73 -2.76
CA GLU A 66 -3.55 19.05 -3.42
C GLU A 66 -4.08 17.88 -2.59
N TYR A 67 -3.18 17.09 -1.97
CA TYR A 67 -3.55 16.07 -1.00
C TYR A 67 -4.31 16.66 0.19
N MET A 68 -3.82 17.78 0.75
CA MET A 68 -4.46 18.45 1.89
C MET A 68 -5.84 19.01 1.52
N ASP A 69 -6.00 19.62 0.35
CA ASP A 69 -7.30 20.09 -0.15
C ASP A 69 -8.31 18.94 -0.28
N ALA A 70 -7.92 17.79 -0.84
CA ALA A 70 -8.78 16.62 -0.95
C ALA A 70 -9.24 16.12 0.44
N THR A 71 -8.33 16.06 1.42
CA THR A 71 -8.70 15.68 2.80
C THR A 71 -9.68 16.65 3.46
N GLN A 72 -9.50 17.95 3.26
CA GLN A 72 -10.42 18.97 3.81
C GLN A 72 -11.82 18.85 3.17
N LYS A 73 -11.90 18.64 1.86
CA LYS A 73 -13.17 18.43 1.16
C LYS A 73 -13.87 17.16 1.61
N MET A 74 -13.14 16.06 1.84
CA MET A 74 -13.71 14.85 2.44
C MET A 74 -14.32 15.12 3.82
N ALA A 75 -13.61 15.84 4.69
CA ALA A 75 -14.11 16.17 6.03
C ALA A 75 -15.36 17.06 5.98
N ALA A 76 -15.38 18.07 5.11
CA ALA A 76 -16.55 18.90 4.88
C ALA A 76 -17.74 18.09 4.36
N ALA A 77 -17.50 17.19 3.39
CA ALA A 77 -18.51 16.32 2.83
C ALA A 77 -19.11 15.36 3.86
N MET A 78 -18.30 14.82 4.79
CA MET A 78 -18.81 14.02 5.90
C MET A 78 -19.74 14.84 6.82
N GLN A 79 -19.36 16.08 7.15
CA GLN A 79 -20.18 16.96 8.00
C GLN A 79 -21.52 17.33 7.33
N SER A 80 -21.51 17.59 6.03
CA SER A 80 -22.71 17.91 5.26
C SER A 80 -23.46 16.68 4.74
N LYS A 81 -22.95 15.47 5.01
CA LYS A 81 -23.43 14.20 4.45
C LYS A 81 -23.55 14.21 2.91
N ASP A 82 -22.63 14.89 2.23
CA ASP A 82 -22.57 14.95 0.77
C ASP A 82 -21.82 13.74 0.22
N THR A 83 -22.56 12.77 -0.33
CA THR A 83 -22.00 11.49 -0.80
C THR A 83 -21.09 11.65 -2.01
N GLU A 84 -21.48 12.47 -2.99
CA GLU A 84 -20.73 12.62 -4.24
C GLU A 84 -19.45 13.45 -4.03
N LEU A 85 -19.53 14.50 -3.21
CA LEU A 85 -18.33 15.25 -2.83
C LEU A 85 -17.38 14.37 -2.02
N PHE A 86 -17.88 13.54 -1.11
CA PHE A 86 -17.06 12.63 -0.33
C PHE A 86 -16.33 11.62 -1.22
N ILE A 87 -17.06 10.92 -2.10
CA ILE A 87 -16.47 9.91 -2.99
C ILE A 87 -15.44 10.54 -3.92
N SER A 88 -15.78 11.63 -4.61
CA SER A 88 -14.86 12.29 -5.56
C SER A 88 -13.60 12.80 -4.86
N SER A 89 -13.74 13.37 -3.66
CA SER A 89 -12.61 13.82 -2.85
C SER A 89 -11.77 12.65 -2.32
N PHE A 90 -12.39 11.52 -1.95
CA PHE A 90 -11.67 10.32 -1.52
C PHE A 90 -10.86 9.70 -2.66
N ILE A 91 -11.43 9.60 -3.86
CA ILE A 91 -10.69 9.09 -5.04
C ILE A 91 -9.53 10.02 -5.37
N LYS A 92 -9.76 11.34 -5.34
CA LYS A 92 -8.69 12.32 -5.56
C LYS A 92 -7.59 12.21 -4.51
N TYR A 93 -7.96 12.08 -3.24
CA TYR A 93 -7.06 11.85 -2.12
C TYR A 93 -6.16 10.62 -2.38
N GLN A 94 -6.76 9.48 -2.73
CA GLN A 94 -6.01 8.24 -2.99
C GLN A 94 -5.08 8.36 -4.20
N ASP A 95 -5.55 8.97 -5.29
CA ASP A 95 -4.77 9.17 -6.51
C ASP A 95 -3.51 10.00 -6.26
N VAL A 96 -3.66 11.13 -5.54
CA VAL A 96 -2.55 12.02 -5.17
C VAL A 96 -1.63 11.35 -4.15
N ALA A 97 -2.19 10.65 -3.16
CA ALA A 97 -1.40 9.95 -2.15
C ALA A 97 -0.45 8.90 -2.77
N MET A 98 -0.91 8.15 -3.78
CA MET A 98 -0.05 7.22 -4.54
C MET A 98 1.07 7.91 -5.32
N LYS A 99 0.91 9.21 -5.63
CA LYS A 99 1.92 10.01 -6.34
C LYS A 99 2.99 10.54 -5.38
N ILE A 100 2.57 11.13 -4.26
CA ILE A 100 3.48 11.79 -3.31
C ILE A 100 4.13 10.81 -2.33
N MET A 101 3.55 9.63 -2.13
CA MET A 101 4.08 8.59 -1.25
C MET A 101 4.05 7.21 -1.93
N PRO A 102 4.71 7.03 -3.09
CA PRO A 102 4.64 5.78 -3.84
C PRO A 102 5.15 4.58 -3.04
N GLY A 103 6.06 4.77 -2.08
CA GLY A 103 6.52 3.74 -1.15
C GLY A 103 5.48 3.27 -0.13
N ASN A 104 4.40 4.03 0.10
CA ASN A 104 3.28 3.69 0.99
C ASN A 104 2.17 2.87 0.32
N TYR A 105 2.37 2.49 -0.94
CA TYR A 105 1.41 1.73 -1.72
C TYR A 105 2.08 0.53 -2.37
N SER A 106 1.27 -0.46 -2.74
CA SER A 106 1.74 -1.59 -3.54
C SER A 106 2.44 -1.06 -4.80
N PRO A 107 3.64 -1.57 -5.17
CA PRO A 107 4.31 -1.17 -6.41
C PRO A 107 3.42 -1.34 -7.64
N LYS A 108 2.42 -2.23 -7.59
CA LYS A 108 1.39 -2.40 -8.64
C LYS A 108 0.64 -1.10 -8.96
N MET A 109 0.54 -0.15 -8.04
CA MET A 109 -0.05 1.17 -8.31
C MET A 109 0.73 2.00 -9.34
N LYS A 110 1.97 1.62 -9.66
CA LYS A 110 2.75 2.23 -10.75
C LYS A 110 2.30 1.73 -12.13
N ASN A 111 1.59 0.60 -12.20
CA ASN A 111 0.91 0.16 -13.42
C ASN A 111 -0.41 0.93 -13.56
N ALA A 112 -0.53 1.71 -14.64
CA ALA A 112 -1.68 2.59 -14.85
C ALA A 112 -3.02 1.84 -14.94
N THR A 113 -3.04 0.67 -15.59
CA THR A 113 -4.25 -0.16 -15.72
C THR A 113 -4.68 -0.71 -14.36
N TYR A 114 -3.73 -1.21 -13.58
CA TYR A 114 -4.00 -1.69 -12.22
C TYR A 114 -4.51 -0.57 -11.32
N LYS A 115 -3.85 0.60 -11.35
CA LYS A 115 -4.26 1.79 -10.59
C LYS A 115 -5.68 2.23 -10.94
N ALA A 116 -6.03 2.29 -12.23
CA ALA A 116 -7.36 2.65 -12.68
C ALA A 116 -8.43 1.65 -12.19
N ALA A 117 -8.16 0.35 -12.28
CA ALA A 117 -9.06 -0.68 -11.75
C ALA A 117 -9.23 -0.56 -10.22
N TYR A 118 -8.14 -0.30 -9.49
CA TYR A 118 -8.16 -0.12 -8.05
C TYR A 118 -8.97 1.13 -7.62
N LEU A 119 -8.80 2.27 -8.30
CA LEU A 119 -9.58 3.47 -8.00
C LEU A 119 -11.08 3.26 -8.30
N LYS A 120 -11.42 2.53 -9.37
CA LYS A 120 -12.81 2.15 -9.66
C LYS A 120 -13.40 1.26 -8.57
N TYR A 121 -12.62 0.30 -8.06
CA TYR A 121 -13.01 -0.51 -6.90
C TYR A 121 -13.29 0.36 -5.67
N LEU A 122 -12.40 1.30 -5.33
CA LEU A 122 -12.57 2.18 -4.18
C LEU A 122 -13.84 3.04 -4.31
N GLU A 123 -14.13 3.53 -5.51
CA GLU A 123 -15.36 4.31 -5.75
C GLU A 123 -16.60 3.48 -5.44
N ALA A 124 -16.68 2.28 -6.00
CA ALA A 124 -17.78 1.36 -5.76
C ALA A 124 -17.88 0.94 -4.29
N LEU A 125 -16.74 0.68 -3.62
CA LEU A 125 -16.71 0.34 -2.20
C LEU A 125 -17.31 1.44 -1.34
N PHE A 126 -16.98 2.70 -1.59
CA PHE A 126 -17.54 3.80 -0.81
C PHE A 126 -19.01 4.06 -1.14
N ARG A 127 -19.47 3.76 -2.36
CA ARG A 127 -20.90 3.75 -2.67
C ARG A 127 -21.65 2.71 -1.84
N ASP A 128 -21.13 1.47 -1.78
CA ASP A 128 -21.72 0.41 -0.98
C ASP A 128 -21.71 0.75 0.53
N LYS A 129 -20.58 1.25 1.04
CA LYS A 129 -20.46 1.70 2.44
C LYS A 129 -21.44 2.83 2.79
N LEU A 130 -21.55 3.84 1.94
CA LEU A 130 -22.45 4.97 2.18
C LEU A 130 -23.93 4.56 2.13
N ALA A 131 -24.30 3.65 1.23
CA ALA A 131 -25.63 3.05 1.20
C ALA A 131 -25.94 2.27 2.50
N ASP A 132 -24.92 1.74 3.16
CA ASP A 132 -25.01 1.01 4.44
C ASP A 132 -24.71 1.88 5.67
N GLY A 133 -24.92 3.20 5.57
CA GLY A 133 -24.86 4.11 6.73
C GLY A 133 -23.46 4.46 7.22
N TYR A 134 -22.47 4.48 6.32
CA TYR A 134 -21.07 4.78 6.70
C TYR A 134 -20.86 6.11 7.44
N PHE A 135 -21.63 7.16 7.14
CA PHE A 135 -21.47 8.43 7.86
C PHE A 135 -21.91 8.32 9.32
N GLU A 136 -23.02 7.65 9.58
CA GLU A 136 -23.52 7.36 10.93
C GLU A 136 -22.55 6.45 11.68
N GLU A 137 -22.06 5.39 11.03
CA GLU A 137 -21.05 4.47 11.58
C GLU A 137 -19.79 5.24 12.00
N MET A 138 -19.30 6.17 11.17
CA MET A 138 -18.13 7.00 11.51
C MET A 138 -18.40 7.96 12.67
N GLU A 139 -19.59 8.54 12.77
CA GLU A 139 -19.96 9.40 13.89
C GLU A 139 -20.01 8.62 15.22
N GLU A 140 -20.60 7.43 15.21
CA GLU A 140 -20.66 6.53 16.37
C GLU A 140 -19.27 6.08 16.80
N ASN A 141 -18.43 5.68 15.86
CA ASN A 141 -17.05 5.28 16.14
C ASN A 141 -16.21 6.44 16.70
N ASN A 142 -16.36 7.65 16.16
CA ASN A 142 -15.68 8.83 16.70
C ASN A 142 -16.09 9.08 18.16
N LYS A 143 -17.38 8.94 18.50
CA LYS A 143 -17.85 9.03 19.89
C LYS A 143 -17.29 7.92 20.78
N ARG A 144 -17.24 6.68 20.27
CA ARG A 144 -16.65 5.51 20.96
C ARG A 144 -15.18 5.76 21.31
N PHE A 145 -14.41 6.30 20.37
CA PHE A 145 -12.98 6.51 20.57
C PHE A 145 -12.64 7.77 21.37
N ALA A 146 -13.50 8.81 21.36
CA ALA A 146 -13.24 10.10 21.99
C ALA A 146 -12.83 9.96 23.48
N ALA A 147 -13.56 9.16 24.26
CA ALA A 147 -13.29 8.99 25.69
C ALA A 147 -11.93 8.29 25.99
N ALA A 148 -11.45 7.44 25.08
CA ALA A 148 -10.13 6.83 25.18
C ALA A 148 -9.05 7.79 24.67
N GLN A 149 -9.34 8.52 23.58
CA GLN A 149 -8.46 9.50 22.97
C GLN A 149 -8.13 10.67 23.90
N GLU A 150 -9.10 11.18 24.66
CA GLU A 150 -8.90 12.27 25.64
C GLU A 150 -7.88 11.94 26.74
N LYS A 151 -7.61 10.65 26.97
CA LYS A 151 -6.66 10.17 27.98
C LYS A 151 -5.25 9.95 27.44
N ILE A 152 -5.07 10.07 26.12
CA ILE A 152 -3.77 9.93 25.46
C ILE A 152 -2.94 11.18 25.77
N LYS A 153 -1.71 10.97 26.25
CA LYS A 153 -0.76 12.06 26.43
C LYS A 153 -0.20 12.49 25.07
N THR A 154 -0.01 13.80 24.93
CA THR A 154 0.63 14.38 23.75
C THR A 154 1.78 15.28 24.15
N GLU A 155 2.89 15.18 23.43
CA GLU A 155 4.08 16.02 23.55
C GLU A 155 4.27 16.84 22.28
N ILE A 156 4.82 18.05 22.37
CA ILE A 156 5.19 18.83 21.19
C ILE A 156 6.67 18.58 20.88
N ILE A 157 6.96 17.99 19.73
CA ILE A 157 8.32 17.69 19.27
C ILE A 157 8.53 18.36 17.92
N ALA A 158 9.50 19.28 17.85
CA ALA A 158 9.76 20.09 16.66
C ALA A 158 8.49 20.76 16.08
N GLY A 159 7.62 21.28 16.96
CA GLY A 159 6.36 21.94 16.58
C GLY A 159 5.23 21.01 16.17
N LYS A 160 5.41 19.68 16.24
CA LYS A 160 4.38 18.70 15.94
C LYS A 160 3.81 18.06 17.21
N PRO A 161 2.49 17.93 17.34
CA PRO A 161 1.90 17.11 18.39
C PRO A 161 2.16 15.63 18.10
N MET A 162 2.84 14.97 19.03
CA MET A 162 3.13 13.54 19.01
C MET A 162 2.41 12.89 20.20
N MET A 163 1.70 11.81 19.96
CA MET A 163 1.15 10.94 21.00
C MET A 163 2.30 10.23 21.73
N THR A 164 2.14 10.02 23.04
CA THR A 164 3.08 9.25 23.85
C THR A 164 2.52 7.86 24.07
N TYR A 165 3.36 6.83 23.88
CA TYR A 165 2.95 5.45 24.14
C TYR A 165 2.86 5.18 25.66
N ASP A 166 1.65 4.86 26.15
CA ASP A 166 1.39 4.39 27.51
C ASP A 166 0.12 3.50 27.57
N GLU A 167 -0.29 3.06 28.77
CA GLU A 167 -1.46 2.18 28.95
C GLU A 167 -2.79 2.80 28.49
N ASN A 168 -2.92 4.13 28.44
CA ASN A 168 -4.13 4.78 27.90
C ASN A 168 -4.13 4.73 26.38
N PHE A 169 -2.96 4.89 25.76
CA PHE A 169 -2.78 4.68 24.33
C PHE A 169 -3.10 3.25 23.93
N GLU A 170 -2.64 2.24 24.69
CA GLU A 170 -2.96 0.82 24.46
C GLU A 170 -4.47 0.56 24.41
N LYS A 171 -5.23 1.07 25.40
CA LYS A 171 -6.70 0.93 25.44
C LYS A 171 -7.38 1.59 24.24
N TYR A 172 -6.90 2.75 23.83
CA TYR A 172 -7.40 3.41 22.63
C TYR A 172 -7.12 2.57 21.37
N ILE A 173 -5.92 2.00 21.26
CA ILE A 173 -5.53 1.15 20.14
C ILE A 173 -6.35 -0.13 20.09
N ASP A 174 -6.65 -0.77 21.23
CA ASP A 174 -7.51 -1.95 21.29
C ASP A 174 -8.89 -1.68 20.67
N GLU A 175 -9.50 -0.54 21.01
CA GLU A 175 -10.81 -0.13 20.46
C GLU A 175 -10.73 0.15 18.95
N VAL A 176 -9.69 0.87 18.50
CA VAL A 176 -9.48 1.15 17.08
C VAL A 176 -9.27 -0.15 16.29
N PHE A 177 -8.44 -1.08 16.78
CA PHE A 177 -8.16 -2.33 16.09
C PHE A 177 -9.30 -3.35 16.19
N ALA A 178 -10.18 -3.25 17.20
CA ALA A 178 -11.46 -3.96 17.19
C ALA A 178 -12.32 -3.48 16.01
N TYR A 179 -12.50 -2.17 15.86
CA TYR A 179 -13.21 -1.59 14.72
C TYR A 179 -12.56 -1.91 13.37
N CYS A 180 -11.24 -1.81 13.24
CA CYS A 180 -10.57 -2.17 11.99
C CYS A 180 -10.81 -3.63 11.58
N ARG A 181 -10.88 -4.56 12.55
CA ARG A 181 -11.21 -5.97 12.28
C ARG A 181 -12.65 -6.13 11.80
N GLU A 182 -13.61 -5.49 12.48
CA GLU A 182 -15.02 -5.48 12.08
C GLU A 182 -15.20 -4.88 10.68
N SER A 183 -14.60 -3.71 10.43
CA SER A 183 -14.66 -3.01 9.15
C SER A 183 -14.01 -3.81 8.01
N ALA A 184 -12.90 -4.50 8.27
CA ALA A 184 -12.26 -5.38 7.29
C ALA A 184 -13.16 -6.59 6.94
N GLN A 185 -13.80 -7.21 7.93
CA GLN A 185 -14.76 -8.29 7.71
C GLN A 185 -15.99 -7.83 6.94
N LYS A 186 -16.53 -6.65 7.27
CA LYS A 186 -17.65 -6.04 6.55
C LYS A 186 -17.29 -5.69 5.11
N THR A 187 -16.08 -5.16 4.89
CA THR A 187 -15.59 -4.73 3.57
C THR A 187 -15.61 -5.86 2.54
N VAL A 188 -15.24 -7.08 2.94
CA VAL A 188 -15.21 -8.23 2.01
C VAL A 188 -16.59 -8.82 1.72
N GLN A 189 -17.64 -8.33 2.38
CA GLN A 189 -19.03 -8.75 2.14
C GLN A 189 -19.75 -7.84 1.14
N TYR A 190 -19.22 -6.66 0.84
CA TYR A 190 -19.85 -5.74 -0.12
C TYR A 190 -19.74 -6.26 -1.56
N PRO A 191 -20.78 -6.08 -2.39
CA PRO A 191 -20.75 -6.44 -3.81
C PRO A 191 -19.57 -5.85 -4.59
N SER A 192 -19.12 -4.65 -4.22
CA SER A 192 -17.96 -3.98 -4.81
C SER A 192 -16.67 -4.80 -4.77
N ILE A 193 -16.55 -5.79 -3.87
CA ILE A 193 -15.35 -6.63 -3.77
C ILE A 193 -15.04 -7.37 -5.07
N ASN A 194 -16.06 -7.63 -5.91
CA ASN A 194 -15.89 -8.22 -7.23
C ASN A 194 -15.13 -7.33 -8.22
N LEU A 195 -14.94 -6.04 -7.91
CA LEU A 195 -14.16 -5.10 -8.69
C LEU A 195 -12.70 -5.00 -8.22
N TYR A 196 -12.35 -5.64 -7.09
CA TYR A 196 -10.99 -5.62 -6.58
C TYR A 196 -10.03 -6.28 -7.59
N PRO A 197 -8.91 -5.63 -7.98
CA PRO A 197 -8.06 -6.12 -9.07
C PRO A 197 -7.15 -7.29 -8.68
N GLU A 198 -7.33 -7.89 -7.50
CA GLU A 198 -6.58 -9.05 -7.03
C GLU A 198 -7.51 -10.12 -6.46
N GLU A 199 -7.00 -11.35 -6.39
CA GLU A 199 -7.71 -12.44 -5.71
C GLU A 199 -7.78 -12.16 -4.20
N MET A 200 -9.00 -12.18 -3.69
CA MET A 200 -9.25 -12.05 -2.26
C MET A 200 -8.75 -13.30 -1.53
N SER A 201 -7.95 -13.09 -0.49
CA SER A 201 -7.52 -14.12 0.44
C SER A 201 -7.55 -13.57 1.85
N ASN A 202 -7.40 -14.43 2.86
CA ASN A 202 -7.25 -14.00 4.26
C ASN A 202 -6.09 -13.00 4.44
N ALA A 203 -5.10 -13.02 3.56
CA ALA A 203 -4.00 -12.05 3.55
C ALA A 203 -4.49 -10.62 3.25
N VAL A 204 -5.61 -10.43 2.53
CA VAL A 204 -6.19 -9.10 2.27
C VAL A 204 -6.83 -8.52 3.53
N THR A 205 -7.54 -9.33 4.31
CA THR A 205 -8.12 -8.89 5.60
C THR A 205 -7.02 -8.50 6.59
N ASP A 206 -5.98 -9.33 6.70
CA ASP A 206 -4.79 -9.05 7.52
C ASP A 206 -4.04 -7.80 7.01
N MET A 207 -3.97 -7.62 5.69
CA MET A 207 -3.41 -6.43 5.07
C MET A 207 -4.17 -5.17 5.47
N ILE A 208 -5.50 -5.16 5.38
CA ILE A 208 -6.36 -4.02 5.76
C ILE A 208 -6.13 -3.66 7.23
N LEU A 209 -6.08 -4.66 8.10
CA LEU A 209 -5.83 -4.45 9.53
C LEU A 209 -4.45 -3.80 9.77
N LYS A 210 -3.41 -4.31 9.11
CA LYS A 210 -2.04 -3.78 9.24
C LYS A 210 -1.87 -2.38 8.67
N GLN A 211 -2.64 -2.01 7.63
CA GLN A 211 -2.67 -0.62 7.14
C GLN A 211 -3.20 0.37 8.18
N GLY A 212 -4.05 -0.08 9.12
CA GLY A 212 -4.53 0.72 10.24
C GLY A 212 -3.40 1.25 11.16
N VAL A 213 -2.20 0.66 11.10
CA VAL A 213 -1.02 1.14 11.83
C VAL A 213 -0.41 2.40 11.21
N ALA A 214 -0.55 2.56 9.90
CA ALA A 214 0.18 3.58 9.12
C ALA A 214 -0.01 5.03 9.62
N PRO A 215 -1.21 5.48 10.04
CA PRO A 215 -1.38 6.82 10.58
C PRO A 215 -0.53 7.08 11.84
N TYR A 216 -0.32 6.07 12.67
CA TYR A 216 0.42 6.20 13.93
C TYR A 216 1.93 6.36 13.73
N ALA A 217 2.48 5.93 12.59
CA ALA A 217 3.87 6.19 12.24
C ALA A 217 4.18 7.69 12.16
N ARG A 218 3.16 8.53 11.96
CA ARG A 218 3.30 10.00 11.90
C ARG A 218 3.06 10.69 13.23
N MET A 219 2.39 9.99 14.13
CA MET A 219 1.86 10.55 15.38
C MET A 219 2.65 10.07 16.59
N LEU A 220 3.50 9.06 16.45
CA LEU A 220 4.34 8.53 17.51
C LEU A 220 5.82 8.81 17.24
N LYS A 221 6.61 8.94 18.31
CA LYS A 221 8.08 8.89 18.21
C LYS A 221 8.51 7.51 17.66
N PRO A 222 9.66 7.38 16.98
CA PRO A 222 10.12 6.10 16.46
C PRO A 222 10.11 4.97 17.51
N GLU A 223 10.62 5.24 18.72
CA GLU A 223 10.65 4.27 19.82
C GLU A 223 9.26 3.91 20.38
N ASP A 224 8.29 4.81 20.27
CA ASP A 224 6.90 4.59 20.69
C ASP A 224 6.11 3.86 19.61
N PHE A 225 6.41 4.10 18.34
CA PHE A 225 5.88 3.35 17.22
C PHE A 225 6.36 1.89 17.24
N GLU A 226 7.64 1.64 17.56
CA GLU A 226 8.15 0.29 17.78
C GLU A 226 7.39 -0.44 18.90
N LYS A 227 7.06 0.25 20.00
CA LYS A 227 6.23 -0.31 21.08
C LYS A 227 4.83 -0.67 20.59
N LEU A 228 4.19 0.17 19.77
CA LEU A 228 2.88 -0.12 19.16
C LEU A 228 2.94 -1.35 18.24
N VAL A 229 3.92 -1.41 17.35
CA VAL A 229 4.14 -2.58 16.48
C VAL A 229 4.33 -3.84 17.32
N LYS A 230 5.03 -3.72 18.46
CA LYS A 230 5.21 -4.83 19.40
C LYS A 230 3.90 -5.23 20.09
N TYR A 231 3.17 -4.26 20.62
CA TYR A 231 1.91 -4.49 21.31
C TYR A 231 0.88 -5.23 20.46
N LEU A 232 0.76 -4.82 19.19
CA LEU A 232 -0.13 -5.45 18.22
C LEU A 232 0.36 -6.83 17.73
N GLY A 233 1.50 -7.31 18.24
CA GLY A 233 2.08 -8.59 17.83
C GLY A 233 2.68 -8.56 16.42
N PHE A 234 2.93 -7.37 15.87
CA PHE A 234 3.51 -7.20 14.54
C PHE A 234 5.05 -7.27 14.57
N GLN A 235 5.69 -7.44 15.74
CA GLN A 235 7.15 -7.51 15.89
C GLN A 235 7.82 -8.77 15.31
N THR A 236 7.05 -9.83 15.01
CA THR A 236 7.53 -11.22 15.05
C THR A 236 8.50 -11.63 13.95
N GLU A 237 9.10 -10.69 13.23
CA GLU A 237 9.66 -11.02 11.95
C GLU A 237 10.83 -10.15 11.57
N TYR A 238 11.99 -10.21 12.20
CA TYR A 238 13.22 -9.75 11.55
C TYR A 238 14.15 -10.95 11.39
N ILE A 239 14.53 -11.28 10.16
CA ILE A 239 15.66 -12.16 9.88
C ILE A 239 16.68 -11.36 9.08
N GLU A 240 17.93 -11.76 9.21
CA GLU A 240 18.91 -11.40 8.20
C GLU A 240 18.43 -11.94 6.85
N ILE A 241 18.44 -11.09 5.82
CA ILE A 241 18.17 -11.52 4.44
C ILE A 241 19.18 -12.64 4.15
N PRO A 242 18.73 -13.89 3.88
CA PRO A 242 19.66 -14.95 3.62
C PRO A 242 20.42 -14.63 2.33
N ASP A 243 21.73 -14.85 2.34
CA ASP A 243 22.51 -14.77 1.12
C ASP A 243 22.10 -15.95 0.22
N VAL A 244 21.46 -15.62 -0.90
CA VAL A 244 21.05 -16.58 -1.91
C VAL A 244 21.60 -16.16 -3.26
N LYS A 245 21.88 -17.15 -4.08
CA LYS A 245 22.25 -16.90 -5.47
C LYS A 245 21.09 -16.23 -6.20
N THR A 246 21.38 -15.10 -6.82
CA THR A 246 20.45 -14.40 -7.71
C THR A 246 21.02 -14.32 -9.12
N ILE A 247 20.14 -14.24 -10.11
CA ILE A 247 20.46 -14.07 -11.53
C ILE A 247 19.85 -12.74 -11.99
N PRO A 248 20.62 -11.87 -12.67
CA PRO A 248 20.06 -10.65 -13.22
C PRO A 248 19.10 -10.97 -14.39
N GLN A 249 17.95 -10.32 -14.41
CA GLN A 249 16.98 -10.38 -15.49
C GLN A 249 16.35 -9.00 -15.67
N ASN A 250 16.20 -8.52 -16.90
CA ASN A 250 15.47 -7.27 -17.11
C ASN A 250 13.97 -7.48 -16.98
N CYS A 251 13.29 -6.53 -16.36
CA CYS A 251 11.85 -6.49 -16.32
C CYS A 251 11.29 -6.46 -17.76
N ALA A 252 10.37 -7.36 -18.06
CA ALA A 252 9.72 -7.46 -19.36
C ALA A 252 8.82 -6.26 -19.69
N PHE A 253 8.68 -5.27 -18.81
CA PHE A 253 7.77 -4.14 -19.01
C PHE A 253 8.49 -2.79 -19.02
N CYS A 254 9.42 -2.57 -18.08
CA CYS A 254 10.16 -1.31 -17.96
C CYS A 254 11.68 -1.46 -18.17
N ALA A 255 12.17 -2.65 -18.52
CA ALA A 255 13.58 -2.98 -18.71
C ALA A 255 14.50 -2.79 -17.48
N ALA A 256 13.97 -2.40 -16.31
CA ALA A 256 14.76 -2.30 -15.09
C ALA A 256 15.36 -3.66 -14.73
N GLU A 257 16.62 -3.68 -14.29
CA GLU A 257 17.28 -4.89 -13.83
C GLU A 257 16.61 -5.43 -12.55
N LEU A 258 16.26 -6.71 -12.57
CA LEU A 258 15.68 -7.46 -11.47
C LEU A 258 16.67 -8.52 -11.01
N LYS A 259 16.77 -8.72 -9.70
CA LYS A 259 17.53 -9.82 -9.10
C LYS A 259 16.59 -11.00 -8.86
N ILE A 260 16.72 -12.04 -9.67
CA ILE A 260 15.84 -13.22 -9.62
C ILE A 260 16.48 -14.28 -8.72
N ALA A 261 15.80 -14.66 -7.64
CA ALA A 261 16.25 -15.75 -6.79
C ALA A 261 16.27 -17.08 -7.55
N GLU A 262 17.29 -17.91 -7.34
CA GLU A 262 17.32 -19.26 -7.91
C GLU A 262 16.08 -20.07 -7.48
N GLY A 263 15.34 -20.64 -8.45
CA GLY A 263 14.09 -21.35 -8.19
C GLY A 263 12.84 -20.46 -8.08
N ALA A 264 12.96 -19.14 -8.26
CA ALA A 264 11.81 -18.27 -8.42
C ALA A 264 10.99 -18.66 -9.67
N LYS A 265 9.66 -18.55 -9.56
CA LYS A 265 8.72 -18.66 -10.68
C LYS A 265 8.27 -17.28 -11.17
N PHE A 266 8.04 -16.38 -10.22
CA PHE A 266 7.63 -15.00 -10.52
C PHE A 266 8.29 -14.02 -9.55
N VAL A 267 8.58 -12.82 -10.04
CA VAL A 267 9.07 -11.70 -9.23
C VAL A 267 8.22 -10.45 -9.48
N MET A 268 8.04 -9.62 -8.44
CA MET A 268 7.43 -8.31 -8.59
C MET A 268 8.49 -7.29 -9.03
N CYS A 269 8.24 -6.54 -10.11
CA CYS A 269 9.07 -5.39 -10.44
C CYS A 269 8.65 -4.20 -9.57
N GLU A 270 9.43 -3.86 -8.55
CA GLU A 270 9.12 -2.72 -7.67
C GLU A 270 9.28 -1.35 -8.36
N TYR A 271 9.86 -1.31 -9.58
CA TYR A 271 9.97 -0.09 -10.38
C TYR A 271 8.69 0.26 -11.13
N CYS A 272 8.02 -0.71 -11.76
CA CYS A 272 6.82 -0.47 -12.59
C CYS A 272 5.55 -1.17 -12.08
N GLY A 273 5.66 -2.03 -11.07
CA GLY A 273 4.53 -2.75 -10.49
C GLY A 273 4.08 -3.99 -11.26
N ASN A 274 4.79 -4.39 -12.32
CA ASN A 274 4.43 -5.57 -13.10
C ASN A 274 5.02 -6.86 -12.50
N LYS A 275 4.23 -7.94 -12.54
CA LYS A 275 4.68 -9.29 -12.21
C LYS A 275 5.44 -9.85 -13.42
N ASN A 276 6.64 -10.36 -13.19
CA ASN A 276 7.52 -10.92 -14.22
C ASN A 276 7.68 -12.42 -13.99
N GLN A 277 7.66 -13.21 -15.06
CA GLN A 277 8.03 -14.62 -15.02
C GLN A 277 9.55 -14.75 -14.91
N ALA A 278 10.02 -15.53 -13.94
CA ALA A 278 11.43 -15.77 -13.71
C ALA A 278 11.99 -16.73 -14.76
N GLY A 279 13.17 -16.40 -15.31
CA GLY A 279 13.81 -17.19 -16.35
C GLY A 279 13.19 -17.04 -17.75
N ALA A 280 12.07 -16.31 -17.87
CA ALA A 280 11.49 -15.99 -19.16
C ALA A 280 12.42 -15.06 -19.94
N LYS A 281 12.73 -15.44 -21.18
CA LYS A 281 13.40 -14.54 -22.11
C LYS A 281 12.36 -13.52 -22.58
N ALA A 282 12.38 -12.34 -22.00
CA ALA A 282 11.61 -11.20 -22.51
C ALA A 282 11.88 -11.02 -24.01
N ILE A 283 10.84 -11.07 -24.83
CA ILE A 283 10.92 -10.71 -26.25
C ILE A 283 10.31 -9.33 -26.44
N SER A 284 11.02 -8.47 -27.15
CA SER A 284 10.53 -7.14 -27.51
C SER A 284 9.87 -7.20 -28.88
N CYS A 285 8.62 -6.78 -28.98
CA CYS A 285 7.95 -6.61 -30.25
C CYS A 285 8.68 -5.55 -31.08
N VAL A 286 9.19 -5.92 -32.24
CA VAL A 286 9.87 -4.96 -33.15
C VAL A 286 8.94 -3.85 -33.66
N ASN A 287 7.61 -4.07 -33.64
CA ASN A 287 6.66 -3.09 -34.16
C ASN A 287 6.24 -2.04 -33.11
N CYS A 288 5.92 -2.47 -31.89
CA CYS A 288 5.43 -1.57 -30.84
C CYS A 288 6.41 -1.39 -29.66
N ALA A 289 7.59 -2.02 -29.73
CA ALA A 289 8.59 -2.10 -28.66
C ALA A 289 8.11 -2.73 -27.33
N ALA A 290 6.84 -3.13 -27.23
CA ALA A 290 6.33 -3.80 -26.04
C ALA A 290 7.10 -5.08 -25.79
N THR A 291 7.52 -5.28 -24.54
CA THR A 291 8.23 -6.49 -24.13
C THR A 291 7.23 -7.39 -23.39
N PHE A 292 7.32 -8.70 -23.62
CA PHE A 292 6.40 -9.71 -23.06
C PHE A 292 7.08 -11.06 -22.95
N ASP A 293 6.47 -11.95 -22.19
CA ASP A 293 6.83 -13.36 -22.15
C ASP A 293 6.49 -14.02 -23.50
N PRO A 294 7.38 -14.80 -24.12
CA PRO A 294 7.07 -15.59 -25.31
C PRO A 294 5.80 -16.43 -25.18
N ASP A 295 5.49 -16.93 -23.99
CA ASP A 295 4.28 -17.71 -23.74
C ASP A 295 3.01 -16.85 -23.88
N GLU A 296 3.07 -15.53 -23.59
CA GLU A 296 1.97 -14.58 -23.83
C GLU A 296 1.70 -14.36 -25.33
N ALA A 297 2.67 -14.66 -26.21
CA ALA A 297 2.44 -14.61 -27.66
C ALA A 297 1.41 -15.67 -28.13
N GLY A 298 1.20 -16.70 -27.30
CA GLY A 298 0.31 -17.82 -27.54
C GLY A 298 0.71 -18.64 -28.77
N SER A 299 -0.15 -19.58 -29.16
CA SER A 299 0.07 -20.47 -30.32
C SER A 299 0.13 -19.74 -31.68
N ARG A 300 -0.16 -18.43 -31.71
CA ARG A 300 -0.18 -17.63 -32.94
C ARG A 300 1.03 -16.70 -33.08
N ASN A 301 1.98 -16.72 -32.13
CA ASN A 301 3.15 -15.85 -32.14
C ASN A 301 2.78 -14.38 -32.37
N LYS A 302 1.77 -13.87 -31.64
CA LYS A 302 1.32 -12.48 -31.79
C LYS A 302 1.66 -11.68 -30.55
N CYS A 303 2.17 -10.48 -30.73
CA CYS A 303 2.35 -9.55 -29.62
C CYS A 303 0.99 -9.34 -28.94
N PRO A 304 0.87 -9.56 -27.62
CA PRO A 304 -0.41 -9.44 -26.90
C PRO A 304 -0.95 -8.00 -26.89
N TYR A 305 -0.10 -7.02 -27.21
CA TYR A 305 -0.45 -5.60 -27.19
C TYR A 305 -0.88 -5.05 -28.56
N CYS A 306 -0.12 -5.33 -29.62
CA CYS A 306 -0.39 -4.76 -30.96
C CYS A 306 -0.81 -5.79 -32.01
N GLY A 307 -0.86 -7.08 -31.65
CA GLY A 307 -1.24 -8.17 -32.55
C GLY A 307 -0.26 -8.48 -33.68
N SER A 308 0.90 -7.81 -33.73
CA SER A 308 1.94 -8.05 -34.73
C SER A 308 2.57 -9.43 -34.55
N LEU A 309 2.92 -10.10 -35.64
CA LEU A 309 3.62 -11.37 -35.60
C LEU A 309 5.02 -11.18 -34.98
N VAL A 310 5.40 -12.12 -34.13
CA VAL A 310 6.64 -12.13 -33.38
C VAL A 310 7.40 -13.36 -33.83
N GLN A 311 8.46 -13.19 -34.62
CA GLN A 311 9.35 -14.30 -34.92
C GLN A 311 10.32 -14.46 -33.75
N ALA A 312 10.27 -15.61 -33.08
CA ALA A 312 11.36 -16.03 -32.21
C ALA A 312 12.62 -16.18 -33.08
N LEU A 313 13.67 -15.41 -32.76
CA LEU A 313 15.01 -15.60 -33.33
C LEU A 313 15.69 -16.82 -32.69
#